data_AF-A0A7V2JD83-F1
#
_entry.id   AF-A0A7V2JD83-F1
#
_cell.length_a   1.000
_cell.length_b   1.000
_cell.length_c   1.000
_cell.angle_alpha   90.00
_cell.angle_beta   90.00
_cell.angle_gamma   90.00
#
_symmetry.space_group_name_H-M   'P 1'
#
loop_
_entity.id
_entity.type
_entity.pdbx_description
1 polymer ?
#
loop_
_entity_poly.entity_id
_entity_poly.type
_entity_poly.pdbx_seq_one_letter_code
_entity_poly.pdbx_strand_id
1 'polypeptide(L)'
;MLDKIKELEEKVKKLENELKKYKEREEELENVIEEYNVLVKKQFEYFENFLSALGSNEVIDSLTRALKKEFILKFLTFYHQRCFESSKEFALVFVDIDRFAEINSKYGRNIGDKVLIDLAKTLKRCVRIPLDSVARFGADEFVVILSEVNKEQSKKIAQRIHKESNNIFLNNHEPISVTVSVVHFPTDRNNINELLELGEELINRSKAEISGGLKYVG
;
A
#
# COMPACT_ATOMS: atom_id res chain seq x y z
N MET A 1 19.20 -69.94 8.46
CA MET A 1 20.32 -69.09 8.00
C MET A 1 19.97 -68.40 6.69
N LEU A 2 19.46 -69.12 5.68
CA LEU A 2 18.97 -68.52 4.41
C LEU A 2 17.81 -67.51 4.58
N ASP A 3 16.82 -67.78 5.42
CA ASP A 3 15.66 -66.86 5.58
C ASP A 3 16.08 -65.48 6.11
N LYS A 4 17.09 -65.45 6.97
CA LYS A 4 17.63 -64.22 7.55
C LYS A 4 18.45 -63.41 6.53
N ILE A 5 19.08 -64.09 5.58
CA ILE A 5 19.78 -63.45 4.45
C ILE A 5 18.76 -62.81 3.50
N LYS A 6 17.69 -63.51 3.14
CA LYS A 6 16.60 -62.94 2.33
C LYS A 6 15.94 -61.72 2.97
N GLU A 7 15.68 -61.76 4.26
CA GLU A 7 15.09 -60.64 4.99
C GLU A 7 16.03 -59.41 5.02
N LEU A 8 17.34 -59.65 5.11
CA LEU A 8 18.36 -58.60 5.03
C LEU A 8 18.45 -58.01 3.62
N GLU A 9 18.39 -58.84 2.57
CA GLU A 9 18.39 -58.39 1.17
C GLU A 9 17.17 -57.50 0.85
N GLU A 10 15.99 -57.85 1.35
CA GLU A 10 14.79 -57.02 1.21
C GLU A 10 14.92 -55.68 1.95
N LYS A 11 15.50 -55.69 3.17
CA LYS A 11 15.77 -54.47 3.93
C LYS A 11 16.77 -53.56 3.22
N VAL A 12 17.86 -54.11 2.68
CA VAL A 12 18.85 -53.35 1.91
C VAL A 12 18.21 -52.70 0.70
N LYS A 13 17.43 -53.46 -0.07
CA LYS A 13 16.73 -52.93 -1.26
C LYS A 13 15.72 -51.84 -0.92
N LYS A 14 15.05 -51.96 0.24
CA LYS A 14 14.14 -50.92 0.75
C LYS A 14 14.90 -49.65 1.12
N LEU A 15 16.02 -49.79 1.84
CA LEU A 15 16.87 -48.67 2.23
C LEU A 15 17.49 -47.95 1.03
N GLU A 16 17.90 -48.70 -0.01
CA GLU A 16 18.42 -48.11 -1.26
C GLU A 16 17.36 -47.26 -1.97
N ASN A 17 16.10 -47.72 -2.00
CA ASN A 17 14.99 -46.96 -2.57
C ASN A 17 14.66 -45.72 -1.74
N GLU A 18 14.68 -45.81 -0.41
CA GLU A 18 14.49 -44.65 0.48
C GLU A 18 15.63 -43.63 0.29
N LEU A 19 16.88 -44.10 0.24
CA LEU A 19 18.05 -43.24 -0.01
C LEU A 19 17.95 -42.52 -1.35
N LYS A 20 17.46 -43.19 -2.40
CA LYS A 20 17.23 -42.56 -3.70
C LYS A 20 16.21 -41.43 -3.61
N LYS A 21 15.07 -41.66 -2.93
CA LYS A 21 14.05 -40.62 -2.71
C LYS A 21 14.58 -39.44 -1.90
N TYR A 22 15.43 -39.70 -0.90
CA TYR A 22 16.03 -38.62 -0.11
C TYR A 22 16.95 -37.74 -0.96
N LYS A 23 17.76 -38.34 -1.85
CA LYS A 23 18.61 -37.58 -2.77
C LYS A 23 17.82 -36.73 -3.76
N GLU A 24 16.75 -37.30 -4.35
CA GLU A 24 15.85 -36.54 -5.23
C GLU A 24 15.21 -35.36 -4.50
N ARG A 25 14.80 -35.56 -3.24
CA ARG A 25 14.22 -34.51 -2.42
C ARG A 25 15.24 -33.44 -2.00
N GLU A 26 16.48 -33.84 -1.75
CA GLU A 26 17.59 -32.93 -1.44
C GLU A 26 17.88 -32.00 -2.62
N GLU A 27 17.92 -32.55 -3.84
CA GLU A 27 18.09 -31.79 -5.08
C GLU A 27 16.91 -30.83 -5.34
N GLU A 28 15.67 -31.25 -5.07
CA GLU A 28 14.50 -30.34 -5.11
C GLU A 28 14.63 -29.19 -4.11
N LEU A 29 15.09 -29.46 -2.89
CA LEU A 29 15.24 -28.45 -1.84
C LEU A 29 16.33 -27.43 -2.19
N GLU A 30 17.46 -27.89 -2.75
CA GLU A 30 18.52 -27.00 -3.23
C GLU A 30 18.01 -26.04 -4.30
N ASN A 31 17.25 -26.53 -5.28
CA ASN A 31 16.65 -25.70 -6.32
C ASN A 31 15.71 -24.63 -5.73
N VAL A 32 14.86 -24.99 -4.77
CA VAL A 32 13.95 -24.04 -4.10
C VAL A 32 14.72 -22.98 -3.30
N ILE A 33 15.80 -23.39 -2.61
CA ILE A 33 16.66 -22.45 -1.87
C ILE A 33 17.32 -21.47 -2.84
N GLU A 34 17.74 -21.94 -4.01
CA GLU A 34 18.39 -21.09 -5.01
C GLU A 34 17.41 -20.09 -5.62
N GLU A 35 16.19 -20.51 -5.96
CA GLU A 35 15.09 -19.62 -6.35
C GLU A 35 14.77 -18.57 -5.29
N TYR A 36 14.70 -19.00 -4.02
CA TYR A 36 14.46 -18.11 -2.89
C TYR A 36 15.58 -17.08 -2.72
N ASN A 37 16.85 -17.50 -2.84
CA ASN A 37 18.01 -16.61 -2.74
C ASN A 37 18.00 -15.53 -3.84
N VAL A 38 17.63 -15.89 -5.07
CA VAL A 38 17.47 -14.93 -6.17
C VAL A 38 16.38 -13.91 -5.83
N LEU A 39 15.25 -14.36 -5.28
CA LEU A 39 14.16 -13.48 -4.89
C LEU A 39 14.56 -12.53 -3.74
N VAL A 40 15.21 -13.05 -2.71
CA VAL A 40 15.71 -12.26 -1.58
C VAL A 40 16.73 -11.22 -2.04
N LYS A 41 17.66 -11.60 -2.92
CA LYS A 41 18.65 -10.68 -3.46
C LYS A 41 17.99 -9.53 -4.24
N LYS A 42 16.98 -9.83 -5.07
CA LYS A 42 16.18 -8.80 -5.74
C LYS A 42 15.50 -7.88 -4.73
N GLN A 43 14.88 -8.43 -3.67
CA GLN A 43 14.26 -7.60 -2.63
C GLN A 43 15.28 -6.67 -1.96
N PHE A 44 16.48 -7.16 -1.66
CA PHE A 44 17.57 -6.34 -1.11
C PHE A 44 18.00 -5.23 -2.07
N GLU A 45 18.18 -5.52 -3.36
CA GLU A 45 18.50 -4.48 -4.34
C GLU A 45 17.39 -3.42 -4.45
N TYR A 46 16.12 -3.82 -4.42
CA TYR A 46 14.99 -2.88 -4.38
C TYR A 46 15.01 -2.01 -3.12
N PHE A 47 15.41 -2.58 -1.99
CA PHE A 47 15.51 -1.88 -0.72
C PHE A 47 16.70 -0.90 -0.70
N GLU A 48 17.87 -1.31 -1.19
CA GLU A 48 19.05 -0.44 -1.34
C GLU A 48 18.76 0.73 -2.31
N ASN A 49 18.14 0.45 -3.45
CA ASN A 49 17.69 1.50 -4.38
C ASN A 49 16.65 2.43 -3.77
N PHE A 50 15.80 1.91 -2.89
CA PHE A 50 14.87 2.73 -2.14
C PHE A 50 15.60 3.64 -1.14
N LEU A 51 16.57 3.10 -0.38
CA LEU A 51 17.38 3.85 0.58
C LEU A 51 18.22 4.93 -0.10
N SER A 52 18.83 4.63 -1.25
CA SER A 52 19.64 5.60 -2.01
C SER A 52 18.81 6.71 -2.62
N ALA A 53 17.55 6.43 -2.96
CA ALA A 53 16.61 7.43 -3.43
C ALA A 53 16.07 8.32 -2.29
N LEU A 54 16.08 7.87 -1.02
CA LEU A 54 15.62 8.67 0.12
C LEU A 54 16.36 10.02 0.17
N GLY A 55 15.61 11.11 0.02
CA GLY A 55 16.14 12.48 0.01
C GLY A 55 16.45 13.05 -1.38
N SER A 56 16.29 12.28 -2.46
CA SER A 56 16.38 12.75 -3.84
C SER A 56 15.02 13.24 -4.38
N ASN A 57 15.04 13.99 -5.49
CA ASN A 57 13.82 14.36 -6.22
C ASN A 57 13.11 13.16 -6.87
N GLU A 58 13.66 11.95 -6.77
CA GLU A 58 13.02 10.73 -7.30
C GLU A 58 11.89 10.25 -6.38
N VAL A 59 12.01 10.42 -5.06
CA VAL A 59 11.01 9.97 -4.07
C VAL A 59 9.78 10.87 -4.02
N ILE A 60 9.98 12.15 -4.33
CA ILE A 60 9.04 13.22 -4.04
C ILE A 60 8.42 13.72 -5.36
N ASP A 61 7.09 13.84 -5.40
CA ASP A 61 6.38 14.50 -6.49
C ASP A 61 6.81 15.96 -6.57
N SER A 62 7.25 16.39 -7.76
CA SER A 62 7.88 17.71 -7.96
C SER A 62 6.93 18.87 -7.67
N LEU A 63 5.63 18.68 -7.96
CA LEU A 63 4.61 19.70 -7.79
C LEU A 63 4.16 19.80 -6.33
N THR A 64 3.69 18.70 -5.75
CA THR A 64 3.00 18.67 -4.45
C THR A 64 3.93 18.46 -3.27
N ARG A 65 5.17 18.02 -3.55
CA ARG A 65 6.15 17.56 -2.57
C ARG A 65 5.66 16.41 -1.70
N ALA A 66 4.57 15.72 -2.08
CA ALA A 66 4.17 14.45 -1.48
C ALA A 66 5.06 13.32 -1.99
N LEU A 67 4.99 12.13 -1.41
CA LEU A 67 5.64 10.96 -1.98
C LEU A 67 5.03 10.62 -3.34
N LYS A 68 5.81 10.03 -4.25
CA LYS A 68 5.26 9.42 -5.46
C LYS A 68 4.63 8.06 -5.14
N LYS A 69 3.69 7.63 -6.00
CA LYS A 69 3.03 6.31 -5.94
C LYS A 69 4.01 5.17 -5.70
N GLU A 70 5.10 5.10 -6.47
CA GLU A 70 6.05 3.97 -6.37
C GLU A 70 6.65 3.83 -4.96
N PHE A 71 6.84 4.94 -4.25
CA PHE A 71 7.48 4.96 -2.94
C PHE A 71 6.50 4.66 -1.81
N ILE A 72 5.24 5.09 -1.91
CA ILE A 72 4.25 4.73 -0.88
C ILE A 72 3.92 3.25 -0.93
N LEU A 73 3.92 2.62 -2.11
CA LEU A 73 3.77 1.16 -2.24
C LEU A 73 4.91 0.41 -1.56
N LYS A 74 6.15 0.93 -1.64
CA LYS A 74 7.29 0.38 -0.89
C LYS A 74 7.15 0.60 0.63
N PHE A 75 6.55 1.70 1.07
CA PHE A 75 6.25 1.86 2.49
C PHE A 75 5.15 0.91 2.98
N LEU A 76 4.17 0.56 2.15
CA LEU A 76 3.14 -0.41 2.52
C LEU A 76 3.73 -1.76 2.90
N THR A 77 4.75 -2.25 2.19
CA THR A 77 5.40 -3.51 2.54
C THR A 77 6.08 -3.43 3.91
N PHE A 78 6.69 -2.29 4.24
CA PHE A 78 7.25 -2.03 5.57
C PHE A 78 6.17 -2.01 6.68
N TYR A 79 5.04 -1.31 6.47
CA TYR A 79 3.94 -1.29 7.45
C TYR A 79 3.27 -2.65 7.61
N HIS A 80 3.11 -3.40 6.52
CA HIS A 80 2.62 -4.77 6.55
C HIS A 80 3.51 -5.69 7.38
N GLN A 81 4.82 -5.63 7.18
CA GLN A 81 5.77 -6.40 7.96
C GLN A 81 5.72 -6.02 9.46
N ARG A 82 5.65 -4.72 9.78
CA ARG A 82 5.47 -4.29 11.19
C ARG A 82 4.16 -4.77 11.80
N CYS A 83 3.07 -4.78 11.04
CA CYS A 83 1.79 -5.33 11.50
C CYS A 83 1.92 -6.80 11.86
N PHE A 84 2.65 -7.58 11.05
CA PHE A 84 2.89 -8.99 11.30
C PHE A 84 3.78 -9.22 12.54
N GLU A 85 4.87 -8.46 12.68
CA GLU A 85 5.85 -8.64 13.75
C GLU A 85 5.39 -8.12 15.12
N SER A 86 4.57 -7.06 15.14
CA SER A 86 4.23 -6.34 16.38
C SER A 86 2.73 -6.18 16.63
N SER A 87 1.89 -6.85 15.84
CA SER A 87 0.42 -6.74 15.90
C SER A 87 -0.09 -5.29 15.81
N LYS A 88 0.66 -4.43 15.13
CA LYS A 88 0.33 -3.01 14.96
C LYS A 88 -0.44 -2.78 13.68
N GLU A 89 -1.72 -2.44 13.81
CA GLU A 89 -2.62 -2.12 12.71
C GLU A 89 -2.21 -0.84 11.98
N PHE A 90 -2.60 -0.72 10.71
CA PHE A 90 -2.51 0.50 9.94
C PHE A 90 -3.76 0.70 9.10
N ALA A 91 -3.99 1.94 8.67
CA ALA A 91 -5.11 2.27 7.78
C ALA A 91 -4.61 3.02 6.54
N LEU A 92 -5.31 2.82 5.43
CA LEU A 92 -5.13 3.60 4.22
C LEU A 92 -6.30 4.55 4.05
N VAL A 93 -6.01 5.83 3.80
CA VAL A 93 -7.02 6.82 3.44
C VAL A 93 -6.79 7.23 1.99
N PHE A 94 -7.79 7.01 1.16
CA PHE A 94 -7.80 7.45 -0.24
C PHE A 94 -8.52 8.78 -0.31
N VAL A 95 -8.00 9.69 -1.11
CA VAL A 95 -8.54 11.04 -1.29
C VAL A 95 -8.50 11.37 -2.77
N ASP A 96 -9.64 11.75 -3.33
CA ASP A 96 -9.79 12.08 -4.73
C ASP A 96 -10.51 13.43 -4.88
N ILE A 97 -10.00 14.30 -5.77
CA ILE A 97 -10.63 15.59 -6.06
C ILE A 97 -11.77 15.40 -7.07
N ASP A 98 -12.99 15.65 -6.63
CA ASP A 98 -14.17 15.52 -7.48
C ASP A 98 -14.09 16.48 -8.68
N ARG A 99 -14.28 15.94 -9.89
CA ARG A 99 -14.34 16.70 -11.16
C ARG A 99 -13.09 17.54 -11.42
N PHE A 100 -11.90 17.04 -11.06
CA PHE A 100 -10.64 17.76 -11.29
C PHE A 100 -10.39 18.16 -12.77
N ALA A 101 -10.80 17.33 -13.72
CA ALA A 101 -10.72 17.65 -15.14
C ALA A 101 -11.56 18.89 -15.52
N GLU A 102 -12.73 19.07 -14.90
CA GLU A 102 -13.58 20.26 -15.09
C GLU A 102 -12.94 21.49 -14.44
N ILE A 103 -12.31 21.34 -13.27
CA ILE A 103 -11.54 22.41 -12.62
C ILE A 103 -10.44 22.91 -13.57
N ASN A 104 -9.65 22.00 -14.14
CA ASN A 104 -8.60 22.34 -15.10
C ASN A 104 -9.15 23.02 -16.35
N SER A 105 -10.28 22.54 -16.87
CA SER A 105 -10.91 23.09 -18.08
C SER A 105 -11.49 24.48 -17.85
N LYS A 106 -12.09 24.72 -16.68
CA LYS A 106 -12.77 25.98 -16.34
C LYS A 106 -11.83 27.07 -15.81
N TYR A 107 -10.86 26.70 -14.98
CA TYR A 107 -9.99 27.66 -14.29
C TYR A 107 -8.53 27.63 -14.76
N GLY A 108 -8.19 26.69 -15.65
CA GLY A 108 -6.84 26.51 -16.17
C GLY A 108 -5.97 25.63 -15.27
N ARG A 109 -4.94 25.01 -15.87
CA ARG A 109 -4.03 24.07 -15.20
C ARG A 109 -3.30 24.68 -14.01
N ASN A 110 -2.95 25.97 -14.06
CA ASN A 110 -2.29 26.65 -12.93
C ASN A 110 -3.16 26.63 -11.65
N ILE A 111 -4.48 26.71 -11.80
CA ILE A 111 -5.40 26.60 -10.65
C ILE A 111 -5.51 25.15 -10.18
N GLY A 112 -5.57 24.19 -11.09
CA GLY A 112 -5.50 22.77 -10.73
C GLY A 112 -4.22 22.41 -9.97
N ASP A 113 -3.07 22.89 -10.44
CA ASP A 113 -1.78 22.72 -9.78
C ASP A 113 -1.78 23.31 -8.37
N LYS A 114 -2.35 24.51 -8.20
CA LYS A 114 -2.52 25.13 -6.89
C LYS A 114 -3.39 24.29 -5.96
N VAL A 115 -4.51 23.75 -6.46
CA VAL A 115 -5.39 22.85 -5.70
C VAL A 115 -4.64 21.61 -5.23
N LEU A 116 -3.84 20.97 -6.10
CA LEU A 116 -3.04 19.81 -5.74
C LEU A 116 -2.00 20.13 -4.66
N ILE A 117 -1.34 21.28 -4.77
CA ILE A 117 -0.38 21.76 -3.77
C ILE A 117 -1.07 22.00 -2.42
N ASP A 118 -2.22 22.67 -2.42
CA ASP A 118 -2.95 23.03 -1.21
C ASP A 118 -3.58 21.79 -0.55
N LEU A 119 -4.04 20.82 -1.35
CA LEU A 119 -4.48 19.52 -0.85
C LEU A 119 -3.34 18.77 -0.19
N ALA A 120 -2.19 18.64 -0.85
CA ALA A 120 -1.03 17.97 -0.27
C ALA A 120 -0.56 18.60 1.05
N LYS A 121 -0.56 19.94 1.16
CA LYS A 121 -0.27 20.65 2.41
C LYS A 121 -1.32 20.34 3.48
N THR A 122 -2.60 20.32 3.10
CA THR A 122 -3.71 20.03 4.01
C THR A 122 -3.62 18.61 4.55
N LEU A 123 -3.37 17.62 3.69
CA LEU A 123 -3.16 16.24 4.10
C LEU A 123 -2.01 16.11 5.10
N LYS A 124 -0.85 16.73 4.81
CA LYS A 124 0.32 16.73 5.71
C LYS A 124 0.04 17.36 7.07
N ARG A 125 -0.80 18.40 7.15
CA ARG A 125 -1.24 18.99 8.44
C ARG A 125 -2.23 18.10 9.19
N CYS A 126 -2.97 17.26 8.47
CA CYS A 126 -3.96 16.36 9.04
C CYS A 126 -3.37 15.05 9.54
N VAL A 127 -2.06 14.81 9.43
CA VAL A 127 -1.41 13.55 9.83
C VAL A 127 -0.14 13.81 10.64
N ARG A 128 0.42 12.75 11.25
CA ARG A 128 1.60 12.84 12.12
C ARG A 128 2.86 12.53 11.32
N ILE A 129 3.56 13.53 10.79
CA ILE A 129 4.85 13.32 10.11
C ILE A 129 5.98 13.18 11.15
N PRO A 130 6.91 12.22 11.01
CA PRO A 130 7.11 11.28 9.90
C PRO A 130 6.45 9.90 10.09
N LEU A 131 5.60 9.72 11.10
CA LEU A 131 4.97 8.43 11.42
C LEU A 131 3.90 7.99 10.39
N ASP A 132 3.21 8.97 9.81
CA ASP A 132 2.21 8.79 8.76
C ASP A 132 2.79 9.28 7.42
N SER A 133 2.35 8.67 6.31
CA SER A 133 2.86 8.97 4.97
C SER A 133 1.78 9.55 4.07
N VAL A 134 2.12 10.55 3.24
CA VAL A 134 1.21 11.14 2.23
C VAL A 134 1.86 11.01 0.85
N ALA A 135 1.13 10.43 -0.09
CA ALA A 135 1.56 10.32 -1.48
C ALA A 135 0.53 10.83 -2.45
N ARG A 136 1.02 11.37 -3.57
CA ARG A 136 0.24 11.56 -4.78
C ARG A 136 0.23 10.23 -5.53
N PHE A 137 -0.94 9.61 -5.60
CA PHE A 137 -1.13 8.28 -6.15
C PHE A 137 -1.53 8.31 -7.63
N GLY A 138 -2.25 9.34 -8.05
CA GLY A 138 -2.68 9.56 -9.43
C GLY A 138 -2.55 11.03 -9.85
N ALA A 139 -3.28 11.44 -10.88
CA ALA A 139 -3.28 12.83 -11.33
C ALA A 139 -3.87 13.77 -10.27
N ASP A 140 -4.97 13.35 -9.66
CA ASP A 140 -5.79 14.06 -8.67
C ASP A 140 -6.08 13.23 -7.41
N GLU A 141 -5.47 12.05 -7.33
CA GLU A 141 -5.64 11.09 -6.26
C GLU A 141 -4.45 11.11 -5.30
N PHE A 142 -4.75 11.01 -4.01
CA PHE A 142 -3.79 10.88 -2.93
C PHE A 142 -4.09 9.66 -2.08
N VAL A 143 -3.04 9.04 -1.58
CA VAL A 143 -3.12 7.96 -0.58
C VAL A 143 -2.33 8.38 0.64
N VAL A 144 -2.92 8.15 1.81
CA VAL A 144 -2.31 8.39 3.12
C VAL A 144 -2.20 7.05 3.85
N ILE A 145 -1.01 6.73 4.36
CA ILE A 145 -0.83 5.63 5.31
C ILE A 145 -0.86 6.20 6.71
N LEU A 146 -1.77 5.70 7.54
CA LEU A 146 -1.86 6.00 8.96
C LEU A 146 -1.30 4.82 9.74
N SER A 147 -0.22 5.04 10.47
CA SER A 147 0.50 3.99 11.19
C SER A 147 0.03 3.86 12.63
N GLU A 148 -0.07 2.63 13.13
CA GLU A 148 -0.41 2.34 14.53
C GLU A 148 -1.74 2.99 14.95
N VAL A 149 -2.77 2.84 14.12
CA VAL A 149 -4.12 3.37 14.36
C VAL A 149 -5.17 2.28 14.30
N ASN A 150 -6.16 2.37 15.20
CA ASN A 150 -7.33 1.52 15.15
C ASN A 150 -8.43 2.10 14.22
N LYS A 151 -9.54 1.36 14.08
CA LYS A 151 -10.70 1.78 13.29
C LYS A 151 -11.21 3.17 13.61
N GLU A 152 -11.51 3.44 14.87
CA GLU A 152 -12.08 4.72 15.27
C GLU A 152 -11.12 5.91 15.02
N GLN A 153 -9.84 5.72 15.32
CA GLN A 153 -8.81 6.73 15.13
C GLN A 153 -8.64 7.12 13.67
N SER A 154 -8.53 6.13 12.77
CA SER A 154 -8.37 6.45 11.36
C SER A 154 -9.64 7.09 10.78
N LYS A 155 -10.85 6.68 11.22
CA LYS A 155 -12.11 7.30 10.79
C LYS A 155 -12.13 8.78 11.17
N LYS A 156 -11.73 9.13 12.40
CA LYS A 156 -11.59 10.53 12.84
C LYS A 156 -10.58 11.30 11.99
N ILE A 157 -9.44 10.70 11.65
CA ILE A 157 -8.42 11.33 10.81
C ILE A 157 -8.94 11.54 9.38
N ALA A 158 -9.60 10.54 8.80
CA ALA A 158 -10.19 10.62 7.47
C ALA A 158 -11.33 11.66 7.39
N GLN A 159 -12.17 11.75 8.42
CA GLN A 159 -13.19 12.81 8.54
C GLN A 159 -12.55 14.20 8.65
N ARG A 160 -11.45 14.34 9.42
CA ARG A 160 -10.67 15.59 9.46
C ARG A 160 -10.11 15.91 8.08
N ILE A 161 -9.50 14.95 7.39
CA ILE A 161 -9.01 15.13 6.02
C ILE A 161 -10.12 15.62 5.10
N HIS A 162 -11.29 14.98 5.12
CA HIS A 162 -12.44 15.37 4.29
C HIS A 162 -12.88 16.81 4.60
N LYS A 163 -13.09 17.13 5.88
CA LYS A 163 -13.51 18.46 6.32
C LYS A 163 -12.51 19.55 5.92
N GLU A 164 -11.22 19.35 6.20
CA GLU A 164 -10.19 20.35 5.93
C GLU A 164 -9.92 20.51 4.43
N SER A 165 -10.08 19.44 3.64
CA SER A 165 -9.93 19.51 2.18
C SER A 165 -11.04 20.31 1.52
N ASN A 166 -12.27 20.21 2.03
CA ASN A 166 -13.40 21.04 1.56
C ASN A 166 -13.26 22.53 1.93
N ASN A 167 -12.26 22.91 2.74
CA ASN A 167 -11.91 24.31 3.01
C ASN A 167 -10.90 24.88 2.00
N ILE A 168 -10.48 24.13 0.99
CA ILE A 168 -9.61 24.61 -0.09
C ILE A 168 -10.47 25.28 -1.15
N PHE A 169 -10.19 26.55 -1.45
CA PHE A 169 -11.01 27.35 -2.38
C PHE A 169 -10.35 27.51 -3.76
N LEU A 170 -11.15 27.27 -4.80
CA LEU A 170 -10.89 27.68 -6.18
C LEU A 170 -10.93 29.20 -6.29
N ASN A 171 -9.76 29.79 -6.50
CA ASN A 171 -9.58 31.24 -6.69
C ASN A 171 -10.32 32.10 -5.64
N ASN A 172 -10.37 31.66 -4.38
CA ASN A 172 -11.07 32.32 -3.26
C ASN A 172 -12.61 32.45 -3.40
N HIS A 173 -13.25 31.66 -4.27
CA HIS A 173 -14.69 31.78 -4.51
C HIS A 173 -15.48 30.50 -4.20
N GLU A 174 -15.05 29.34 -4.70
CA GLU A 174 -15.80 28.09 -4.59
C GLU A 174 -14.93 27.02 -3.91
N PRO A 175 -15.41 26.31 -2.88
CA PRO A 175 -14.65 25.23 -2.29
C PRO A 175 -14.51 24.07 -3.28
N ILE A 176 -13.36 23.41 -3.29
CA ILE A 176 -13.25 22.10 -3.95
C ILE A 176 -14.11 21.10 -3.20
N SER A 177 -14.43 20.01 -3.89
CA SER A 177 -15.01 18.85 -3.25
C SER A 177 -14.05 17.67 -3.38
N VAL A 178 -13.94 16.89 -2.31
CA VAL A 178 -13.15 15.66 -2.32
C VAL A 178 -13.99 14.47 -1.86
N THR A 179 -13.72 13.32 -2.45
CA THR A 179 -14.22 12.03 -1.98
C THR A 179 -13.12 11.34 -1.17
N VAL A 180 -13.48 10.81 0.01
CA VAL A 180 -12.54 10.16 0.93
C VAL A 180 -13.02 8.76 1.30
N SER A 181 -12.15 7.76 1.19
CA SER A 181 -12.40 6.43 1.73
C SER A 181 -11.32 6.03 2.73
N VAL A 182 -11.65 5.14 3.66
CA VAL A 182 -10.67 4.55 4.58
C VAL A 182 -10.84 3.05 4.66
N VAL A 183 -9.72 2.33 4.68
CA VAL A 183 -9.65 0.87 4.81
C VAL A 183 -8.58 0.49 5.82
N HIS A 184 -8.77 -0.63 6.50
CA HIS A 184 -7.96 -1.09 7.62
C HIS A 184 -7.29 -2.43 7.41
N PHE A 185 -6.00 -2.47 7.68
CA PHE A 185 -5.24 -3.71 7.72
C PHE A 185 -4.99 -4.15 9.18
N PRO A 186 -5.20 -5.44 9.52
CA PRO A 186 -5.65 -6.54 8.66
C PRO A 186 -7.17 -6.76 8.64
N THR A 187 -7.95 -5.89 9.29
CA THR A 187 -9.36 -6.17 9.63
C THR A 187 -10.31 -6.17 8.44
N ASP A 188 -10.08 -5.32 7.43
CA ASP A 188 -10.95 -5.27 6.24
C ASP A 188 -10.46 -6.25 5.18
N ARG A 189 -9.13 -6.33 5.02
CA ARG A 189 -8.42 -7.31 4.19
C ARG A 189 -7.08 -7.66 4.84
N ASN A 190 -6.67 -8.91 4.66
CA ASN A 190 -5.37 -9.43 5.13
C ASN A 190 -4.32 -9.52 4.01
N ASN A 191 -4.62 -8.98 2.82
CA ASN A 191 -3.73 -8.85 1.68
C ASN A 191 -3.65 -7.37 1.27
N ILE A 192 -2.43 -6.86 1.02
CA ILE A 192 -2.21 -5.44 0.66
C ILE A 192 -2.90 -5.08 -0.67
N ASN A 193 -2.86 -5.96 -1.67
CA ASN A 193 -3.46 -5.70 -2.98
C ASN A 193 -4.98 -5.62 -2.87
N GLU A 194 -5.60 -6.59 -2.17
CA GLU A 194 -7.05 -6.56 -1.93
C GLU A 194 -7.48 -5.34 -1.10
N LEU A 195 -6.62 -4.87 -0.18
CA LEU A 195 -6.88 -3.67 0.61
C LEU A 195 -6.84 -2.41 -0.27
N LEU A 196 -5.88 -2.33 -1.20
CA LEU A 196 -5.79 -1.25 -2.17
C LEU A 196 -7.01 -1.23 -3.10
N GLU A 197 -7.37 -2.39 -3.65
CA GLU A 197 -8.55 -2.56 -4.50
C GLU A 197 -9.83 -2.13 -3.77
N LEU A 198 -10.01 -2.55 -2.52
CA LEU A 198 -11.14 -2.13 -1.71
C LEU A 198 -11.18 -0.61 -1.53
N GLY A 199 -10.03 0.03 -1.28
CA GLY A 199 -9.94 1.48 -1.14
C GLY A 199 -10.42 2.24 -2.38
N GLU A 200 -9.97 1.80 -3.56
CA GLU A 200 -10.37 2.34 -4.87
C GLU A 200 -11.86 2.07 -5.17
N GLU A 201 -12.36 0.87 -4.88
CA GLU A 201 -13.78 0.53 -5.02
C GLU A 201 -14.69 1.45 -4.21
N LEU A 202 -14.28 1.80 -2.98
CA LEU A 202 -15.05 2.70 -2.12
C LEU A 202 -15.08 4.13 -2.65
N ILE A 203 -13.98 4.63 -3.23
CA ILE A 203 -13.96 5.93 -3.92
C ILE A 203 -14.93 5.91 -5.10
N ASN A 204 -14.83 4.90 -5.97
CA ASN A 204 -15.67 4.77 -7.16
C ASN A 204 -17.16 4.67 -6.81
N ARG A 205 -17.49 3.88 -5.79
CA ARG A 205 -18.87 3.77 -5.29
C ARG A 205 -19.39 5.10 -4.75
N SER A 206 -18.60 5.78 -3.92
CA SER A 206 -19.00 7.07 -3.35
C SER A 206 -19.21 8.11 -4.44
N LYS A 207 -18.37 8.12 -5.49
CA LYS A 207 -18.55 8.98 -6.67
C LYS A 207 -19.82 8.67 -7.47
N ALA A 208 -20.20 7.40 -7.61
CA ALA A 208 -21.43 7.00 -8.29
C ALA A 208 -22.70 7.36 -7.49
N GLU A 209 -22.64 7.31 -6.17
CA GLU A 209 -23.75 7.63 -5.25
C GLU A 209 -24.00 9.14 -5.06
N ILE A 210 -23.22 10.02 -5.72
CA ILE A 210 -23.25 11.50 -5.59
C ILE A 210 -24.62 12.16 -5.88
N SER A 211 -25.65 11.40 -6.28
CA SER A 211 -27.03 11.92 -6.23
C SER A 211 -27.62 12.04 -4.82
N GLY A 212 -26.97 11.60 -3.72
CA GLY A 212 -27.67 11.46 -2.42
C GLY A 212 -26.93 11.60 -1.06
N GLY A 213 -25.65 11.98 -0.96
CA GLY A 213 -25.19 12.67 0.28
C GLY A 213 -24.11 12.06 1.20
N LEU A 214 -23.35 11.02 0.83
CA LEU A 214 -22.12 10.66 1.58
C LEU A 214 -20.86 10.62 0.69
N LYS A 215 -19.91 11.54 0.96
CA LYS A 215 -18.58 11.63 0.32
C LYS A 215 -17.45 11.05 1.19
N TYR A 216 -17.85 10.29 2.21
CA TYR A 216 -16.98 9.60 3.14
C TYR A 216 -17.50 8.17 3.32
N VAL A 217 -16.64 7.18 3.11
CA VAL A 217 -17.00 5.76 3.31
C VAL A 217 -15.90 5.06 4.10
N GLY A 218 -16.26 4.42 5.21
CA GLY A 218 -15.34 3.70 6.10
C GLY A 218 -16.04 2.90 7.18
#